data_AF-M7D083-F1
#
_entry.id   AF-M7D083-F1
#
_cell.length_a   1.000
_cell.length_b   1.000
_cell.length_c   1.000
_cell.angle_alpha   90.00
_cell.angle_beta   90.00
_cell.angle_gamma   90.00
#
_symmetry.space_group_name_H-M   'P 1'
#
loop_
_entity.id
_entity.type
_entity.pdbx_description
1 polymer ?
#
loop_
_entity_poly.entity_id
_entity_poly.type
_entity_poly.pdbx_seq_one_letter_code
_entity_poly.pdbx_strand_id
1 'polypeptide(L)' 'MTRADGSALRVGQIESFKIYYRLRHEQTFRLLGRQDSTVTRYRLPSLPPGAYEFAISTVDTEGLESRRSEPVSVDLI' A
#
# COMPACT_ATOMS: atom_id res chain seq x y z
N MET A 1 7.43 -15.40 5.41
CA MET A 1 6.31 -14.44 5.32
C MET A 1 5.04 -15.22 5.59
N THR A 2 4.16 -14.69 6.44
CA THR A 2 3.00 -15.42 6.98
C THR A 2 1.80 -14.48 6.91
N ARG A 3 0.64 -14.99 6.49
CA ARG A 3 -0.62 -14.23 6.53
C ARG A 3 -0.96 -13.85 7.98
N ALA A 4 -1.91 -12.92 8.15
CA ALA A 4 -2.37 -12.48 9.48
C ALA A 4 -2.96 -13.62 10.34
N ASP A 5 -3.37 -14.73 9.71
CA ASP A 5 -3.93 -15.92 10.34
C ASP A 5 -2.87 -17.02 10.65
N GLY A 6 -1.59 -16.78 10.36
CA GLY A 6 -0.53 -17.77 10.61
C GLY A 6 -0.26 -18.74 9.45
N SER A 7 -1.01 -18.67 8.35
CA SER A 7 -0.78 -19.52 7.18
C SER A 7 0.42 -19.06 6.34
N ALA A 8 1.11 -20.00 5.69
CA ALA A 8 2.28 -19.71 4.88
C ALA A 8 1.91 -18.86 3.64
N LEU A 9 2.52 -17.69 3.49
CA LEU A 9 2.38 -16.85 2.30
C LEU A 9 3.41 -17.32 1.27
N ARG A 10 3.00 -18.15 0.30
CA ARG A 10 3.89 -18.54 -0.80
C ARG A 10 4.08 -17.37 -1.76
N VAL A 11 5.26 -17.24 -2.37
CA VAL A 11 5.62 -16.15 -3.30
C VAL A 11 4.66 -16.04 -4.51
N GLY A 12 3.89 -17.08 -4.82
CA GLY A 12 2.83 -17.08 -5.85
C GLY A 12 1.40 -16.78 -5.36
N GLN A 13 1.19 -16.37 -4.11
CA GLN A 13 -0.14 -16.08 -3.56
C GLN A 13 -0.46 -14.59 -3.48
N ILE A 14 0.44 -13.71 -3.88
CA ILE A 14 0.16 -12.27 -3.95
C ILE A 14 -0.29 -11.95 -5.37
N GLU A 15 -1.52 -11.44 -5.49
CA GLU A 15 -2.05 -10.95 -6.75
C GLU A 15 -1.53 -9.53 -7.02
N SER A 16 -1.54 -8.68 -6.00
CA SER A 16 -1.22 -7.25 -6.17
C SER A 16 -0.94 -6.53 -4.85
N PHE A 17 -0.42 -5.32 -4.97
CA PHE A 17 -0.34 -4.34 -3.89
C PHE A 17 -1.32 -3.19 -4.12
N LYS A 18 -1.96 -2.69 -3.06
CA LYS A 18 -2.70 -1.43 -3.10
C LYS A 18 -1.92 -0.36 -2.35
N ILE A 19 -1.73 0.78 -3.00
CA ILE A 19 -1.05 1.94 -2.44
C ILE A 19 -2.10 2.94 -1.99
N TYR A 20 -2.02 3.36 -0.74
CA TYR A 20 -2.90 4.35 -0.13
C TYR A 20 -2.12 5.60 0.21
N TYR A 21 -2.81 6.74 0.18
CA TYR A 21 -2.26 8.01 0.64
C TYR A 21 -3.31 8.83 1.37
N ARG A 22 -2.87 9.74 2.24
CA ARG A 22 -3.67 10.84 2.78
C ARG A 22 -2.77 12.03 3.07
N LEU A 23 -3.33 13.22 3.18
CA LEU A 23 -2.63 14.31 3.84
C LEU A 23 -2.64 14.07 5.35
N ARG A 24 -1.58 14.50 6.06
CA ARG A 24 -1.42 14.25 7.50
C ARG A 24 -2.58 14.79 8.35
N HIS A 25 -3.25 15.84 7.89
CA HIS A 25 -4.42 16.42 8.55
C HIS A 25 -5.75 15.72 8.20
N GLU A 26 -5.76 14.83 7.20
CA GLU A 26 -6.92 14.04 6.82
C GLU A 26 -6.94 12.73 7.62
N GLN A 27 -8.15 12.27 7.97
CA GLN A 27 -8.30 11.02 8.72
C GLN A 27 -8.38 9.80 7.80
N THR A 28 -8.81 9.98 6.56
CA THR A 28 -9.17 8.89 5.64
C THR A 28 -8.11 8.69 4.56
N PHE A 29 -7.64 7.45 4.42
CA PHE A 29 -6.80 7.04 3.30
C PHE A 29 -7.59 6.95 1.98
N ARG A 30 -7.04 7.53 0.93
CA ARG A 30 -7.49 7.39 -0.45
C ARG A 30 -6.66 6.31 -1.16
N LEU A 31 -7.29 5.55 -2.05
CA LEU A 31 -6.58 4.59 -2.89
C LEU A 31 -5.87 5.36 -4.01
N LEU A 32 -4.54 5.25 -4.06
CA LEU A 32 -3.74 5.82 -5.13
C LEU A 32 -3.76 4.92 -6.36
N GLY A 33 -3.65 3.61 -6.15
CA GLY A 33 -3.67 2.64 -7.23
C GLY A 33 -3.35 1.22 -6.77
N ARG A 34 -3.54 0.29 -7.71
CA ARG A 34 -3.20 -1.13 -7.59
C ARG A 34 -1.99 -1.42 -8.47
N GLN A 35 -1.02 -2.17 -7.96
CA GLN A 35 0.20 -2.56 -8.66
C GLN A 35 0.33 -4.08 -8.69
N ASP A 36 0.88 -4.62 -9.77
CA ASP A 36 1.14 -6.05 -9.88
C ASP A 36 2.09 -6.53 -8.77
N SER A 37 1.99 -7.79 -8.40
CA SER A 37 2.80 -8.39 -7.33
C SER A 37 4.31 -8.38 -7.57
N THR A 38 4.74 -8.14 -8.81
CA THR A 38 6.15 -8.01 -9.21
C THR A 38 6.68 -6.58 -9.08
N VAL A 39 5.81 -5.58 -8.92
CA VAL A 39 6.17 -4.17 -8.85
C VAL A 39 6.41 -3.78 -7.40
N THR A 40 7.69 -3.72 -7.02
CA THR A 40 8.13 -3.31 -5.67
C THR A 40 8.53 -1.84 -5.59
N ARG A 41 8.49 -1.11 -6.70
CA ARG A 41 8.80 0.31 -6.77
C ARG A 41 7.76 1.04 -7.60
N TYR A 42 7.15 2.06 -7.00
CA TYR A 42 6.18 2.91 -7.66
C TYR A 42 6.66 4.36 -7.65
N ARG A 43 6.66 5.02 -8.82
CA ARG A 43 7.07 6.42 -8.97
C ARG A 43 5.84 7.31 -9.07
N LEU A 44 5.76 8.31 -8.19
CA LEU A 44 4.73 9.34 -8.22
C LEU A 44 5.28 10.52 -9.04
N PRO A 45 4.74 10.80 -10.25
CA PRO A 45 5.34 11.75 -11.18
C PRO A 45 5.16 13.21 -10.73
N SER A 46 4.02 13.56 -10.14
CA SER A 46 3.79 14.86 -9.53
C SER A 46 2.79 14.74 -8.38
N LEU A 47 3.13 15.38 -7.27
CA LEU A 47 2.22 15.62 -6.15
C LEU A 47 2.30 17.11 -5.83
N PRO A 48 1.17 17.76 -5.50
CA PRO A 48 1.19 19.09 -4.92
C PRO A 48 2.03 19.13 -3.63
N PRO A 49 2.60 20.28 -3.24
CA PRO A 49 3.23 20.42 -1.93
C PRO A 49 2.26 20.04 -0.80
N GLY A 50 2.78 19.37 0.21
CA GLY A 50 1.97 18.88 1.32
C GLY A 50 2.68 17.84 2.20
N ALA A 51 2.12 17.63 3.38
CA ALA A 51 2.52 16.57 4.30
C ALA A 51 1.70 15.32 4.03
N TYR A 52 2.31 14.30 3.43
CA TYR A 52 1.66 13.06 3.03
C TYR A 52 1.99 11.92 3.98
N GLU A 53 1.06 10.96 4.06
CA GLU A 53 1.29 9.64 4.63
C GLU A 53 0.90 8.58 3.62
N PHE A 54 1.78 7.58 3.44
CA PHE A 54 1.56 6.46 2.52
C PHE A 54 1.52 5.15 3.28
N ALA A 55 0.59 4.27 2.90
CA ALA A 55 0.50 2.92 3.43
C ALA A 55 0.21 1.93 2.31
N ILE A 56 0.64 0.69 2.47
CA ILE A 56 0.47 -0.36 1.46
C ILE A 56 -0.28 -1.54 2.09
N SER A 57 -1.15 -2.18 1.31
CA SER A 57 -1.69 -3.50 1.64
C SER A 57 -1.41 -4.48 0.51
N THR A 58 -1.48 -5.77 0.85
CA THR A 58 -1.34 -6.88 -0.10
C THR A 58 -2.71 -7.48 -0.37
N VAL A 59 -3.00 -7.78 -1.63
CA VAL A 59 -4.18 -8.55 -2.03
C VAL A 59 -3.71 -9.90 -2.53
N ASP A 60 -4.26 -10.97 -2.00
CA ASP A 60 -3.93 -12.33 -2.44
C ASP A 60 -4.75 -12.77 -3.65
N THR A 61 -4.44 -13.96 -4.18
CA THR A 61 -5.10 -14.53 -5.37
C THR A 61 -6.59 -14.86 -5.17
N GLU A 62 -7.10 -14.79 -3.94
CA GLU A 62 -8.52 -14.97 -3.61
C GLU A 62 -9.23 -13.62 -3.47
N GLY A 63 -8.51 -12.51 -3.69
CA GLY A 63 -9.02 -11.15 -3.56
C GLY A 63 -9.05 -10.63 -2.12
N LEU A 64 -8.47 -11.36 -1.16
CA LEU A 64 -8.45 -10.96 0.24
C LEU A 64 -7.35 -9.93 0.49
N GLU A 65 -7.73 -8.79 1.06
CA GLU A 65 -6.82 -7.70 1.38
C GLU A 65 -6.32 -7.78 2.82
N SER A 66 -5.02 -7.62 3.00
CA SER A 66 -4.38 -7.55 4.32
C SER A 66 -4.74 -6.26 5.08
N ARG A 67 -4.37 -6.21 6.37
CA ARG A 67 -4.20 -4.92 7.05
C ARG A 67 -3.18 -4.06 6.31
N ARG A 68 -3.38 -2.74 6.31
CA ARG A 68 -2.40 -1.77 5.80
C ARG A 68 -1.14 -1.79 6.67
N SER A 69 0.00 -1.52 6.05
CA SER A 69 1.27 -1.29 6.76
C SER A 69 1.18 -0.11 7.71
N GLU A 70 2.17 0.04 8.59
CA GLU A 70 2.41 1.32 9.23
C GLU A 70 2.67 2.39 8.16
N PRO A 71 2.12 3.60 8.34
CA PRO A 71 2.27 4.66 7.36
C PRO A 71 3.67 5.25 7.40
N VAL A 72 4.19 5.61 6.23
CA VAL A 72 5.43 6.39 6.08
C VAL A 72 5.06 7.83 5.74
N SER A 73 5.64 8.79 6.47
CA SER A 73 5.39 10.22 6.26
C SER A 73 6.42 10.85 5.33
N VAL A 74 5.97 11.73 4.45
CA VAL A 74 6.83 12.52 3.54
C VAL A 74 6.29 13.95 3.47
N ASP A 75 7.16 14.92 3.69
CA ASP A 75 6.83 16.35 3.53
C ASP A 75 7.41 16.83 2.20
N LEU A 76 6.53 17.23 1.28
CA LEU A 76 6.90 17.79 -0.02
C LEU A 76 6.76 19.31 0.04
N ILE A 77 7.88 20.02 -0.12
CA ILE A 77 8.01 21.47 -0.01
C ILE A 77 8.12 22.08 -1.41
#